data_AF-A0A644WE24-F1
#
_entry.id   AF-A0A644WE24-F1
#
_cell.length_a   1.000
_cell.length_b   1.000
_cell.length_c   1.000
_cell.angle_alpha   90.00
_cell.angle_beta   90.00
_cell.angle_gamma   90.00
#
_symmetry.space_group_name_H-M   'P 1'
#
loop_
_entity.id
_entity.type
_entity.pdbx_description
1 polymer ?
#
loop_
_entity_poly.entity_id
_entity_poly.type
_entity_poly.pdbx_seq_one_letter_code
_entity_poly.pdbx_strand_id
1 'polypeptide(L)'
;MRIRADIIEPLETYAKKLRKIDVEDMTEEEMDLQVATYKAARVLKHINKFAEKHGEIALSCAGEWLYQDDRGSVDAIDLVADLLEELSEYAETEEE
;
A
#
# COMPACT_ATOMS: atom_id res chain seq x y z
N MET A 1 -8.12 18.43 15.50
CA MET A 1 -7.49 18.45 14.16
C MET A 1 -6.63 17.20 14.08
N ARG A 2 -7.16 16.09 13.54
CA ARG A 2 -6.37 14.87 13.36
C ARG A 2 -5.51 15.08 12.13
N ILE A 3 -4.20 15.18 12.32
CA ILE A 3 -3.24 15.12 11.22
C ILE A 3 -3.26 13.66 10.77
N ARG A 4 -4.17 13.31 9.85
CA ARG A 4 -4.00 12.08 9.07
C ARG A 4 -2.71 12.31 8.29
N ALA A 5 -1.66 11.56 8.62
CA ALA A 5 -0.49 11.49 7.76
C ALA A 5 -0.99 10.83 6.47
N ASP A 6 -1.44 11.65 5.52
CA ASP A 6 -1.91 11.18 4.23
C ASP A 6 -0.67 10.91 3.38
N ILE A 7 0.09 9.87 3.74
CA ILE A 7 1.36 9.49 3.09
C ILE A 7 1.09 9.08 1.61
N ILE A 8 -0.16 8.77 1.28
CA ILE A 8 -0.63 8.44 -0.07
C ILE A 8 -0.56 9.63 -0.99
N GLU A 9 -1.05 10.80 -0.57
CA GLU A 9 -1.17 11.94 -1.47
C GLU A 9 0.22 12.37 -2.02
N PRO A 10 1.29 12.45 -1.21
CA PRO A 10 2.65 12.67 -1.69
C PRO A 10 3.17 11.54 -2.59
N LEU A 11 2.93 10.27 -2.26
CA LEU A 11 3.46 9.13 -3.03
C LEU A 11 2.75 8.94 -4.38
N GLU A 12 1.42 9.05 -4.42
CA GLU A 12 0.66 9.06 -5.67
C GLU A 12 1.02 10.29 -6.52
N THR A 13 1.20 11.46 -5.89
CA THR A 13 1.64 12.68 -6.59
C THR A 13 3.05 12.51 -7.16
N TYR A 14 3.96 11.91 -6.40
CA TYR A 14 5.32 11.62 -6.84
C TYR A 14 5.32 10.61 -8.00
N ALA A 15 4.57 9.51 -7.89
CA ALA A 15 4.39 8.54 -8.98
C ALA A 15 3.78 9.18 -10.24
N LYS A 16 2.80 10.08 -10.09
CA LYS A 16 2.20 10.84 -11.21
C LYS A 16 3.17 11.86 -11.82
N LYS A 17 4.06 12.47 -11.02
CA LYS A 17 5.10 13.38 -11.52
C LYS A 17 6.14 12.64 -12.33
N LEU A 18 6.61 11.48 -11.85
CA LEU A 18 7.56 10.64 -12.58
C LEU A 18 6.99 10.14 -13.92
N ARG A 19 5.70 9.77 -13.98
CA ARG A 19 5.02 9.39 -15.25
C ARG A 19 4.98 10.48 -16.33
N LYS A 20 5.25 11.74 -15.99
CA LYS A 20 5.26 12.86 -16.95
C LYS A 20 6.66 13.19 -17.47
N ILE A 21 7.68 12.50 -16.98
CA ILE A 21 9.04 12.60 -17.49
C ILE A 21 9.10 11.73 -18.75
N ASP A 22 9.73 12.24 -19.81
CA ASP A 22 9.91 11.48 -21.05
C ASP A 22 10.74 10.24 -20.76
N VAL A 23 10.18 9.06 -21.03
CA VAL A 23 10.80 7.76 -20.72
C VAL A 23 12.13 7.58 -21.46
N GLU A 24 12.30 8.30 -22.59
CA GLU A 24 13.50 8.27 -23.42
C GLU A 24 14.73 8.91 -22.74
N ASP A 25 14.53 9.77 -21.73
CA ASP A 25 15.60 10.47 -21.01
C ASP A 25 15.90 9.88 -19.62
N MET A 26 15.18 8.82 -19.21
CA MET A 26 15.34 8.20 -17.90
C MET A 26 16.42 7.11 -17.90
N THR A 27 17.23 7.07 -16.84
CA THR A 27 18.10 5.93 -16.58
C THR A 27 17.30 4.69 -16.16
N GLU A 28 17.88 3.50 -16.31
CA GLU A 28 17.28 2.24 -15.86
C GLU A 28 16.98 2.27 -14.35
N GLU A 29 17.88 2.83 -13.54
CA GLU A 29 17.69 3.00 -12.08
C GLU A 29 16.49 3.90 -11.75
N GLU A 30 16.30 4.99 -12.50
CA GLU A 30 15.17 5.91 -12.30
C GLU A 30 13.83 5.26 -12.70
N MET A 31 13.85 4.43 -13.73
CA MET A 31 12.68 3.66 -14.18
C MET A 31 12.30 2.60 -13.14
N ASP A 32 13.28 1.87 -12.60
CA ASP A 32 13.05 0.89 -11.53
C ASP A 32 12.53 1.54 -10.25
N LEU A 33 13.13 2.68 -9.85
CA LEU A 33 12.66 3.46 -8.70
C LEU A 33 11.22 3.93 -8.90
N GLN A 34 10.85 4.35 -10.11
CA GLN A 34 9.48 4.75 -10.43
C GLN A 34 8.50 3.59 -10.30
N VAL A 35 8.86 2.42 -10.83
CA VAL A 35 8.04 1.19 -10.73
C VAL A 35 7.87 0.79 -9.28
N ALA A 36 8.95 0.73 -8.50
CA ALA A 36 8.91 0.42 -7.07
C ALA A 36 8.04 1.42 -6.28
N THR A 37 8.18 2.71 -6.57
CA THR A 37 7.39 3.76 -5.89
C THR A 37 5.90 3.64 -6.22
N TYR A 38 5.56 3.33 -7.47
CA TYR A 38 4.17 3.11 -7.87
C TYR A 38 3.55 1.90 -7.15
N LYS A 39 4.29 0.79 -7.06
CA LYS A 39 3.85 -0.43 -6.37
C LYS A 39 3.68 -0.20 -4.87
N ALA A 40 4.63 0.47 -4.21
CA ALA A 40 4.51 0.86 -2.81
C ALA A 40 3.27 1.74 -2.55
N ALA A 41 2.96 2.67 -3.46
CA ALA A 41 1.76 3.51 -3.34
C ALA A 41 0.46 2.68 -3.40
N ARG A 42 0.41 1.60 -4.20
CA ARG A 42 -0.75 0.70 -4.25
C ARG A 42 -0.95 -0.03 -2.93
N VAL A 43 0.10 -0.63 -2.37
CA VAL A 43 0.07 -1.29 -1.05
C VAL A 43 -0.48 -0.35 0.03
N LEU A 44 0.07 0.86 0.12
CA LEU A 44 -0.37 1.85 1.10
C LEU A 44 -1.84 2.27 0.92
N LYS A 45 -2.35 2.25 -0.33
CA LYS A 45 -3.75 2.52 -0.63
C LYS A 45 -4.71 1.52 -0.03
N HIS A 46 -4.38 0.22 -0.03
CA HIS A 46 -5.21 -0.80 0.61
C HIS A 46 -5.24 -0.59 2.13
N ILE A 47 -4.07 -0.35 2.73
CA ILE A 47 -3.93 -0.10 4.18
C ILE A 47 -4.73 1.15 4.60
N ASN A 48 -4.64 2.25 3.85
CA ASN A 48 -5.42 3.44 4.20
C ASN A 48 -6.92 3.24 4.03
N LYS A 49 -7.39 2.57 2.97
CA LYS A 49 -8.83 2.28 2.83
C LYS A 49 -9.37 1.52 4.04
N PHE A 50 -8.60 0.55 4.53
CA PHE A 50 -8.93 -0.18 5.74
C PHE A 50 -8.97 0.74 6.98
N ALA A 51 -7.94 1.57 7.16
CA ALA A 51 -7.87 2.56 8.24
C ALA A 51 -8.95 3.65 8.17
N GLU A 52 -9.40 4.03 6.99
CA GLU A 52 -10.49 4.99 6.80
C GLU A 52 -11.84 4.41 7.23
N LYS A 53 -12.05 3.11 6.95
CA LYS A 53 -13.28 2.39 7.30
C LYS A 53 -13.37 2.11 8.80
N HIS A 54 -12.26 1.72 9.43
CA HIS A 54 -12.24 1.21 10.80
C HIS A 54 -11.57 2.16 11.82
N GLY A 55 -10.97 3.25 11.34
CA GLY A 55 -10.17 4.16 12.14
C GLY A 55 -8.77 3.64 12.41
N GLU A 56 -7.89 4.53 12.86
CA GLU A 56 -6.49 4.19 13.18
C GLU A 56 -6.36 3.18 14.34
N ILE A 57 -7.42 2.98 15.14
CA ILE A 57 -7.43 1.98 16.21
C ILE A 57 -7.22 0.56 15.68
N ALA A 58 -7.71 0.29 14.46
CA ALA A 58 -7.52 -0.99 13.79
C ALA A 58 -6.06 -1.21 13.37
N LEU A 59 -5.24 -0.15 13.29
CA LEU A 59 -3.79 -0.25 13.05
C LEU A 59 -2.99 -0.32 14.36
N SER A 60 -3.39 0.44 15.39
CA SER A 60 -2.64 0.55 16.64
C SER A 60 -2.88 -0.61 17.62
N CYS A 61 -4.08 -1.18 17.60
CA CYS A 61 -4.53 -2.25 18.51
C CYS A 61 -5.27 -3.35 17.72
N ALA A 62 -4.73 -3.71 16.55
CA ALA A 62 -5.37 -4.60 15.60
C ALA A 62 -5.79 -5.93 16.25
N GLY A 63 -4.92 -6.52 17.07
CA GLY A 63 -5.17 -7.79 17.75
C GLY A 63 -6.44 -7.76 18.60
N GLU A 64 -6.53 -6.86 19.59
CA GLU A 64 -7.70 -6.76 20.47
C GLU A 64 -8.96 -6.33 19.72
N TRP A 65 -8.81 -5.45 18.72
CA TRP A 65 -9.94 -4.95 17.94
C TRP A 65 -10.57 -6.04 17.07
N LEU A 66 -9.75 -6.87 16.41
CA LEU A 66 -10.22 -7.97 15.57
C LEU A 66 -11.05 -8.99 16.36
N TYR A 67 -10.66 -9.30 17.60
CA TYR A 67 -11.43 -10.20 18.48
C TYR A 67 -12.80 -9.65 18.90
N GLN A 68 -13.01 -8.33 18.80
CA GLN A 68 -14.24 -7.67 19.22
C GLN A 68 -15.18 -7.31 18.06
N ASP A 69 -14.68 -7.34 16.81
CA ASP A 69 -15.42 -6.99 15.61
C ASP A 69 -15.30 -8.07 14.54
N ASP A 70 -16.31 -8.94 14.46
CA ASP A 70 -16.40 -10.00 13.45
C ASP A 70 -16.35 -9.47 12.01
N ARG A 71 -16.91 -8.27 11.76
CA ARG A 71 -16.87 -7.65 10.43
C ARG A 71 -15.50 -7.03 10.16
N GLY A 72 -14.87 -6.46 11.18
CA GLY A 72 -13.49 -6.01 11.15
C GLY A 72 -12.52 -7.13 10.79
N SER A 73 -12.76 -8.34 11.32
CA SER A 73 -11.98 -9.53 10.99
C SER A 73 -12.09 -9.96 9.53
N VAL A 74 -13.29 -9.93 8.94
CA VAL A 74 -13.48 -10.23 7.51
C VAL A 74 -12.75 -9.21 6.64
N ASP A 75 -12.94 -7.92 6.91
CA ASP A 75 -12.28 -6.86 6.14
C ASP A 75 -10.75 -6.91 6.26
N ALA A 76 -10.22 -7.38 7.39
CA ALA A 76 -8.77 -7.54 7.59
C ALA A 76 -8.21 -8.72 6.79
N ILE A 77 -8.98 -9.81 6.65
CA ILE A 77 -8.61 -10.93 5.76
C ILE A 77 -8.60 -10.46 4.31
N ASP A 78 -9.61 -9.68 3.90
CA ASP A 78 -9.66 -9.10 2.55
C ASP A 78 -8.45 -8.18 2.29
N LEU A 79 -8.08 -7.34 3.27
CA LEU A 79 -6.86 -6.54 3.19
C LEU A 79 -5.61 -7.41 2.99
N VAL A 80 -5.46 -8.49 3.76
CA VAL A 80 -4.30 -9.39 3.62
C VAL A 80 -4.27 -10.04 2.23
N ALA A 81 -5.42 -10.46 1.69
CA ALA A 81 -5.50 -11.03 0.36
C ALA A 81 -5.06 -10.03 -0.72
N ASP A 82 -5.57 -8.80 -0.67
CA ASP A 82 -5.16 -7.71 -1.57
C ASP A 82 -3.65 -7.45 -1.50
N LEU A 83 -3.08 -7.41 -0.29
CA LEU A 83 -1.65 -7.18 -0.10
C LEU A 83 -0.78 -8.32 -0.62
N LEU A 84 -1.20 -9.57 -0.43
CA LEU A 84 -0.50 -10.73 -0.98
C LEU A 84 -0.51 -10.73 -2.51
N GLU A 85 -1.61 -10.31 -3.14
CA GLU A 85 -1.68 -10.16 -4.59
C GLU A 85 -0.68 -9.11 -5.10
N GLU A 86 -0.64 -7.93 -4.48
CA GLU A 86 0.31 -6.86 -4.83
C GLU A 86 1.78 -7.28 -4.63
N LEU A 87 2.06 -8.10 -3.60
CA LEU A 87 3.42 -8.54 -3.25
C LEU A 87 3.84 -9.84 -3.94
N SER A 88 2.93 -10.54 -4.61
CA SER A 88 3.17 -11.88 -5.18
C SER A 88 4.33 -11.93 -6.17
N GLU A 89 4.55 -10.86 -6.92
CA GLU A 89 5.66 -10.72 -7.87
C GLU A 89 7.05 -10.65 -7.21
N TYR A 90 7.10 -10.37 -5.90
CA TYR A 90 8.33 -10.35 -5.10
C TYR A 90 8.52 -11.63 -4.30
N ALA A 91 7.54 -12.55 -4.31
CA ALA A 91 7.73 -13.84 -3.70
C ALA A 91 8.86 -14.57 -4.43
N GLU A 92 9.83 -15.06 -3.67
CA GLU A 92 10.84 -15.98 -4.22
C GLU A 92 10.09 -17.17 -4.82
N THR A 93 10.22 -17.36 -6.13
CA THR A 93 9.92 -18.67 -6.71
C THR A 93 10.89 -19.64 -6.08
N GLU A 94 10.42 -20.76 -5.53
CA GLU A 94 11.27 -21.85 -5.05
C GLU A 94 12.10 -22.41 -6.24
N GLU A 95 13.17 -21.70 -6.61
CA GLU A 95 14.23 -22.12 -7.53
C GLU A 95 15.57 -21.85 -6.84
N GLU A 96 15.89 -22.70 -5.85
CA GLU A 96 17.12 -23.53 -5.81
C GLU A 96 17.04 -24.59 -4.70
#